data_AF-A0A261VCJ0-F1
#
_entry.id   AF-A0A261VCJ0-F1
#
_cell.length_a   1.000
_cell.length_b   1.000
_cell.length_c   1.000
_cell.angle_alpha   90.00
_cell.angle_beta   90.00
_cell.angle_gamma   90.00
#
_symmetry.space_group_name_H-M   'P 1'
#
loop_
_entity.id
_entity.type
_entity.pdbx_description
1 polymer ?
#
loop_
_entity_poly.entity_id
_entity_poly.type
_entity_poly.pdbx_seq_one_letter_code
_entity_poly.pdbx_strand_id
1 'polypeptide(L)'
;MKPGLRQRMSWLHTWCGLIGAWLLCLIFLAGSLSVFRAPISRWMDAEPPLPLTQAQLPQDAVLTSAARYLASQDAHARFWRIELPGETSRAMRLVWRSASGATHEAAMDPRDGTLLPQPWGRKTEGGRHFMTLHYTLLAGNTGFWLVGALTIAMLVALLSGIIVHKRIFKDFFTFRPGPGQRAWLDGHNASAVLTLPFQLMIAYTGLAIFYTSYMPAPLRAVYGEQGLAQWQADLAREADSGQAGRLPARPALQAGPPVREQLGPLVLTAQAALSSPARMIMVERPGQARERISIYAQPDPEQMRRQLTSPAGRMVFDGASGAPVLLAAGQPAPDAAHEVMERLHVATYGGWTIKWLYFLCGMAGAIMMASGAILFALKRRNKPEYEFGAATQAFYRLTDALNVAAIAGACLACIAYFYANRLIPADLPGRDIWEIRAFMLVWLLSLAHACLRAPERAWTEQFACTALLCLLLPVLNAGVTGQHVIGYAQRHEWQAALVEVTALMFGGLFAGLAWRLRRIPHKTRKAPRPVALPRGYRWQVLGRALCAVLGGYALSSLAATLLARTLPLSTATSPAMGVVIGSLLSFLMYALAALWVFAARRAWLWLVLTTAAAAALAWMLQRS
;
A
#
# COMPACT_ATOMS: atom_id res chain seq x y z
N MET A 1 -16.29 -11.56 41.25
CA MET A 1 -15.02 -10.80 41.27
C MET A 1 -14.97 -9.86 40.07
N LYS A 2 -14.56 -8.60 40.26
CA LYS A 2 -14.51 -7.59 39.18
C LYS A 2 -13.32 -7.87 38.27
N PRO A 3 -13.46 -7.81 36.93
CA PRO A 3 -12.36 -8.10 36.02
C PRO A 3 -11.23 -7.06 36.19
N GLY A 4 -10.00 -7.55 36.39
CA GLY A 4 -8.78 -6.74 36.43
C GLY A 4 -8.40 -6.17 35.05
N LEU A 5 -7.44 -5.24 35.01
CA LEU A 5 -7.02 -4.55 33.77
C LEU A 5 -6.68 -5.54 32.64
N ARG A 6 -5.89 -6.57 32.94
CA ARG A 6 -5.51 -7.62 31.99
C ARG A 6 -6.70 -8.32 31.35
N GLN A 7 -7.76 -8.60 32.12
CA GLN A 7 -8.94 -9.28 31.59
C GLN A 7 -9.72 -8.37 30.63
N ARG A 8 -9.79 -7.06 30.92
CA ARG A 8 -10.42 -6.08 30.02
C ARG A 8 -9.60 -5.88 28.74
N MET A 9 -8.27 -5.81 28.85
CA MET A 9 -7.38 -5.72 27.68
C MET A 9 -7.42 -7.01 26.85
N SER A 10 -7.53 -8.18 27.48
CA SER A 10 -7.68 -9.45 26.76
C SER A 10 -9.01 -9.50 25.99
N TRP A 11 -10.09 -8.97 26.57
CA TRP A 11 -11.36 -8.82 25.86
C TRP A 11 -11.20 -7.88 24.66
N LEU A 12 -10.62 -6.69 24.87
CA LEU A 12 -10.43 -5.70 23.81
C LEU A 12 -9.57 -6.24 22.67
N HIS A 13 -8.41 -6.83 22.99
CA HIS A 13 -7.51 -7.48 22.04
C HIS A 13 -8.23 -8.57 21.22
N THR A 14 -9.02 -9.42 21.88
CA THR A 14 -9.73 -10.52 21.20
C THR A 14 -10.74 -10.00 20.18
N TRP A 15 -11.54 -9.00 20.53
CA TRP A 15 -12.60 -8.50 19.66
C TRP A 15 -12.09 -7.54 18.59
N CYS A 16 -11.20 -6.59 18.93
CA CYS A 16 -10.53 -5.76 17.93
C CYS A 16 -9.73 -6.63 16.96
N GLY A 17 -9.01 -7.63 17.48
CA GLY A 17 -8.29 -8.60 16.68
C GLY A 17 -9.21 -9.39 15.75
N LEU A 18 -10.31 -9.97 16.24
CA LEU A 18 -11.21 -10.77 15.41
C LEU A 18 -11.90 -9.94 14.31
N ILE A 19 -12.47 -8.79 14.66
CA ILE A 19 -13.19 -7.92 13.70
C ILE A 19 -12.23 -7.47 12.60
N GLY A 20 -10.98 -7.16 12.95
CA GLY A 20 -9.97 -6.75 11.99
C GLY A 20 -9.32 -7.90 11.24
N ALA A 21 -9.20 -9.10 11.83
CA ALA A 21 -8.30 -10.15 11.35
C ALA A 21 -8.55 -10.58 9.90
N TRP A 22 -9.81 -10.70 9.47
CA TRP A 22 -10.12 -11.16 8.10
C TRP A 22 -9.61 -10.19 7.03
N LEU A 23 -9.93 -8.90 7.19
CA LEU A 23 -9.49 -7.87 6.24
C LEU A 23 -8.02 -7.51 6.45
N LEU A 24 -7.52 -7.46 7.69
CA LEU A 24 -6.11 -7.23 7.97
C LEU A 24 -5.23 -8.35 7.41
N CYS A 25 -5.69 -9.61 7.41
CA CYS A 25 -4.96 -10.70 6.76
C CYS A 25 -4.80 -10.43 5.25
N LEU A 26 -5.88 -10.01 4.57
CA LEU A 26 -5.84 -9.61 3.16
C LEU A 26 -4.96 -8.38 2.92
N ILE A 27 -5.06 -7.35 3.77
CA ILE A 27 -4.26 -6.12 3.68
C ILE A 27 -2.78 -6.44 3.83
N PHE A 28 -2.38 -7.27 4.80
CA PHE A 28 -0.99 -7.69 4.97
C PHE A 28 -0.50 -8.54 3.78
N LEU A 29 -1.31 -9.47 3.28
CA LEU A 29 -0.99 -10.24 2.08
C LEU A 29 -0.76 -9.33 0.87
N ALA A 30 -1.70 -8.42 0.60
CA ALA A 30 -1.63 -7.46 -0.49
C ALA A 30 -0.44 -6.50 -0.33
N GLY A 31 -0.18 -6.02 0.89
CA GLY A 31 0.98 -5.18 1.21
C GLY A 31 2.29 -5.91 0.94
N SER A 32 2.44 -7.16 1.41
CA SER A 32 3.61 -8.00 1.14
C SER A 32 3.84 -8.22 -0.35
N LEU A 33 2.80 -8.47 -1.13
CA LEU A 33 2.92 -8.59 -2.59
C LEU A 33 3.26 -7.26 -3.27
N SER A 34 2.74 -6.12 -2.77
CA SER A 34 2.98 -4.80 -3.35
C SER A 34 4.44 -4.33 -3.26
N VAL A 35 5.23 -4.87 -2.32
CA VAL A 35 6.68 -4.64 -2.24
C VAL A 35 7.38 -5.09 -3.55
N PHE A 36 6.79 -6.09 -4.22
CA PHE A 36 7.23 -6.60 -5.53
C PHE A 36 6.39 -6.07 -6.69
N ARG A 37 5.76 -4.90 -6.54
CA ARG A 37 4.92 -4.29 -7.59
C ARG A 37 5.60 -4.23 -8.95
N ALA A 38 6.84 -3.76 -9.02
CA ALA A 38 7.55 -3.61 -10.29
C ALA A 38 7.84 -4.97 -10.98
N PRO A 39 8.41 -5.99 -10.31
CA PRO A 39 8.55 -7.33 -10.89
C PRO A 39 7.24 -7.96 -11.36
N ILE A 40 6.18 -7.85 -10.55
CA ILE A 40 4.86 -8.37 -10.89
C ILE A 40 4.29 -7.67 -12.12
N SER A 41 4.32 -6.33 -12.14
CA SER A 41 3.88 -5.55 -13.31
C SER A 41 4.65 -5.96 -14.57
N ARG A 42 5.98 -6.03 -14.52
CA ARG A 42 6.80 -6.43 -15.68
C ARG A 42 6.40 -7.80 -16.23
N TRP A 43 6.18 -8.78 -15.35
CA TRP A 43 5.76 -10.11 -15.77
C TRP A 43 4.34 -10.09 -16.37
N MET A 44 3.43 -9.29 -15.80
CA MET A 44 2.03 -9.18 -16.25
C MET A 44 1.87 -8.35 -17.53
N ASP A 45 2.70 -7.33 -17.74
CA ASP A 45 2.76 -6.55 -18.97
C ASP A 45 3.16 -7.44 -20.15
N ALA A 46 4.01 -8.45 -19.91
CA ALA A 46 4.45 -9.45 -20.88
C ALA A 46 4.87 -8.81 -22.23
N GLU A 47 5.64 -7.73 -22.15
CA GLU A 47 6.18 -7.06 -23.34
C GLU A 47 6.94 -8.09 -24.19
N PRO A 48 6.67 -8.15 -25.50
CA PRO A 48 7.46 -8.98 -26.40
C PRO A 48 8.94 -8.56 -26.38
N PRO A 49 9.88 -9.48 -26.64
CA PRO A 49 11.26 -9.09 -26.91
C PRO A 49 11.29 -8.09 -28.07
N LEU A 50 12.14 -7.07 -27.97
CA LEU A 50 12.33 -6.16 -29.10
C LEU A 50 12.90 -6.94 -30.31
N PRO A 51 12.53 -6.54 -31.55
CA PRO A 51 13.13 -7.10 -32.76
C PRO A 51 14.65 -6.98 -32.74
N LEU A 52 15.36 -7.91 -33.37
CA LEU A 52 16.80 -7.75 -33.58
C LEU A 52 17.01 -6.61 -34.60
N THR A 53 17.64 -5.51 -34.18
CA THR A 53 18.05 -4.41 -35.07
C THR A 53 19.57 -4.30 -35.04
N GLN A 54 20.18 -4.08 -36.21
CA GLN A 54 21.61 -3.79 -36.33
C GLN A 54 21.89 -2.28 -36.24
N ALA A 55 20.87 -1.44 -36.44
CA ALA A 55 21.01 0.00 -36.40
C ALA A 55 20.90 0.52 -34.97
N GLN A 56 21.95 1.22 -34.51
CA GLN A 56 21.92 1.97 -33.26
C GLN A 56 22.16 3.44 -33.59
N LEU A 57 21.08 4.21 -33.65
CA LEU A 57 21.12 5.64 -33.87
C LEU A 57 21.59 6.37 -32.61
N PRO A 58 22.19 7.57 -32.76
CA PRO A 58 22.44 8.45 -31.63
C PRO A 58 21.14 8.74 -30.86
N GLN A 59 21.22 8.82 -29.53
CA GLN A 59 20.05 9.06 -28.66
C GLN A 59 19.28 10.32 -29.06
N ASP A 60 19.99 11.37 -29.51
CA ASP A 60 19.37 12.59 -30.00
C ASP A 60 18.44 12.33 -31.19
N ALA A 61 18.89 11.57 -32.20
CA ALA A 61 18.07 11.23 -33.37
C ALA A 61 16.80 10.45 -32.99
N VAL A 62 16.91 9.53 -32.04
CA VAL A 62 15.76 8.75 -31.51
C VAL A 62 14.78 9.67 -30.77
N LEU A 63 15.29 10.58 -29.94
CA LEU A 63 14.46 11.54 -29.21
C LEU A 63 13.79 12.55 -30.13
N THR A 64 14.46 13.01 -31.19
CA THR A 64 13.86 13.84 -32.22
C THR A 64 12.76 13.08 -32.97
N SER A 65 12.95 11.78 -33.28
CA SER A 65 11.90 10.94 -33.86
C SER A 65 10.67 10.85 -32.94
N ALA A 66 10.90 10.60 -31.64
CA ALA A 66 9.82 10.57 -30.65
C ALA A 66 9.07 11.90 -30.53
N ALA A 67 9.79 13.03 -30.50
CA ALA A 67 9.21 14.36 -30.47
C ALA A 67 8.37 14.65 -31.71
N ARG A 68 8.87 14.32 -32.91
CA ARG A 68 8.12 14.47 -34.18
C ARG A 68 6.86 13.61 -34.20
N TYR A 69 6.95 12.36 -33.74
CA TYR A 69 5.79 11.50 -33.60
C TYR A 69 4.74 12.13 -32.67
N LEU A 70 5.14 12.53 -31.46
CA LEU A 70 4.24 13.16 -30.48
C LEU A 70 3.60 14.46 -31.00
N ALA A 71 4.37 15.28 -31.71
CA ALA A 71 3.87 16.49 -32.36
C ALA A 71 2.81 16.20 -33.43
N SER A 72 2.93 15.07 -34.14
CA SER A 72 1.95 14.65 -35.15
C SER A 72 0.63 14.14 -34.55
N GLN A 73 0.60 13.75 -33.28
CA GLN A 73 -0.60 13.15 -32.65
C GLN A 73 -1.63 14.19 -32.21
N ASP A 74 -1.20 15.26 -31.53
CA ASP A 74 -2.09 16.33 -31.06
C ASP A 74 -1.30 17.63 -30.83
N ALA A 75 -1.56 18.64 -31.67
CA ALA A 75 -0.95 19.96 -31.59
C ALA A 75 -1.29 20.72 -30.29
N HIS A 76 -2.35 20.32 -29.58
CA HIS A 76 -2.83 20.93 -28.35
C HIS A 76 -2.82 19.96 -27.16
N ALA A 77 -1.93 18.96 -27.19
CA ALA A 77 -1.72 18.06 -26.06
C ALA A 77 -1.45 18.86 -24.76
N ARG A 78 -1.98 18.37 -23.65
CA ARG A 78 -1.74 18.94 -22.30
C ARG A 78 -0.32 18.64 -21.83
N PHE A 79 0.17 17.44 -22.11
CA PHE A 79 1.56 17.06 -21.86
C PHE A 79 2.00 15.91 -22.76
N TRP A 80 3.31 15.81 -22.98
CA TRP A 80 4.01 14.61 -23.42
C TRP A 80 4.89 14.08 -22.31
N ARG A 81 4.96 12.76 -22.18
CA ARG A 81 5.87 12.04 -21.29
C ARG A 81 6.60 10.98 -22.09
N ILE A 82 7.92 11.08 -22.13
CA ILE A 82 8.81 10.10 -22.74
C ILE A 82 9.54 9.38 -21.62
N GLU A 83 9.28 8.10 -21.45
CA GLU A 83 9.95 7.25 -20.46
C GLU A 83 11.12 6.55 -21.12
N LEU A 84 12.33 6.90 -20.70
CA LEU A 84 13.56 6.34 -21.20
C LEU A 84 13.79 4.97 -20.54
N PRO A 85 14.04 3.91 -21.32
CA PRO A 85 14.27 2.61 -20.74
C PRO A 85 15.66 2.58 -20.08
N GLY A 86 15.74 2.00 -18.89
CA GLY A 86 17.01 1.81 -18.18
C GLY A 86 17.93 0.77 -18.84
N GLU A 87 17.39 -0.04 -19.76
CA GLU A 87 18.09 -1.07 -20.54
C GLU A 87 17.64 -0.92 -22.00
N THR A 88 18.55 -0.96 -22.96
CA THR A 88 18.24 -0.82 -24.40
C THR A 88 17.43 -2.00 -24.98
N SER A 89 17.26 -3.08 -24.20
CA SER A 89 16.41 -4.23 -24.52
C SER A 89 14.92 -3.99 -24.29
N ARG A 90 14.52 -2.81 -23.78
CA ARG A 90 13.12 -2.46 -23.47
C ARG A 90 12.65 -1.32 -24.34
N ALA A 91 11.36 -1.29 -24.64
CA ALA A 91 10.77 -0.21 -25.42
C ALA A 91 10.83 1.14 -24.68
N MET A 92 11.06 2.21 -25.44
CA MET A 92 10.80 3.58 -25.00
C MET A 92 9.29 3.84 -25.05
N ARG A 93 8.71 4.29 -23.94
CA ARG A 93 7.26 4.57 -23.86
C ARG A 93 6.98 6.05 -24.07
N LEU A 94 6.04 6.33 -24.96
CA LEU A 94 5.57 7.65 -25.32
C LEU A 94 4.13 7.81 -24.84
N VAL A 95 3.87 8.69 -23.89
CA VAL A 95 2.54 8.94 -23.34
C VAL A 95 2.17 10.39 -23.60
N TRP A 96 0.99 10.64 -24.16
CA TRP A 96 0.47 12.00 -24.31
C TRP A 96 -0.96 12.10 -23.81
N ARG A 97 -1.30 13.26 -23.27
CA ARG A 97 -2.67 13.57 -22.88
C ARG A 97 -3.22 14.62 -23.81
N SER A 98 -4.27 14.28 -24.53
CA SER A 98 -4.91 15.17 -25.50
C SER A 98 -5.57 16.38 -24.84
N ALA A 99 -5.94 17.37 -25.65
CA ALA A 99 -6.69 18.54 -25.17
C ALA A 99 -7.99 18.15 -24.44
N SER A 100 -8.70 17.13 -24.93
CA SER A 100 -9.91 16.57 -24.31
C SER A 100 -9.66 15.86 -22.98
N GLY A 101 -8.40 15.57 -22.66
CA GLY A 101 -7.98 14.94 -21.42
C GLY A 101 -7.87 13.41 -21.50
N ALA A 102 -8.03 12.82 -22.69
CA ALA A 102 -7.75 11.40 -22.93
C ALA A 102 -6.24 11.14 -22.93
N THR A 103 -5.81 10.05 -22.31
CA THR A 103 -4.39 9.65 -22.28
C THR A 103 -4.18 8.54 -23.28
N HIS A 104 -3.17 8.70 -24.12
CA HIS A 104 -2.75 7.75 -25.14
C HIS A 104 -1.30 7.33 -24.88
N GLU A 105 -0.95 6.14 -25.36
CA GLU A 105 0.39 5.56 -25.21
C GLU A 105 0.81 4.92 -26.52
N ALA A 106 2.11 4.99 -26.82
CA ALA A 106 2.76 4.27 -27.90
C ALA A 106 4.13 3.79 -27.42
N ALA A 107 4.66 2.76 -28.07
CA ALA A 107 5.97 2.21 -27.78
C ALA A 107 6.87 2.37 -29.01
N MET A 108 8.14 2.69 -28.75
CA MET A 108 9.16 2.92 -29.77
C MET A 108 10.43 2.16 -29.41
N ASP A 109 11.14 1.65 -30.40
CA ASP A 109 12.45 1.03 -30.18
C ASP A 109 13.46 2.12 -29.78
N PRO A 110 14.13 2.01 -28.62
CA PRO A 110 15.09 3.03 -28.18
C PRO A 110 16.38 3.06 -29.00
N ARG A 111 16.61 2.09 -29.90
CA ARG A 111 17.85 1.97 -30.68
C ARG A 111 17.77 2.69 -32.02
N ASP A 112 16.62 2.65 -32.68
CA ASP A 112 16.44 3.23 -34.02
C ASP A 112 15.24 4.18 -34.14
N GLY A 113 14.45 4.34 -33.08
CA GLY A 113 13.29 5.23 -33.08
C GLY A 113 12.11 4.73 -33.91
N THR A 114 12.07 3.44 -34.27
CA THR A 114 10.95 2.83 -34.97
C THR A 114 9.75 2.62 -34.04
N LEU A 115 8.54 2.88 -34.54
CA LEU A 115 7.31 2.62 -33.78
C LEU A 115 7.04 1.11 -33.72
N LEU A 116 6.74 0.63 -32.52
CA LEU A 116 6.42 -0.77 -32.25
C LEU A 116 4.91 -1.03 -32.41
N PRO A 117 4.52 -2.28 -32.73
CA PRO A 117 3.11 -2.66 -32.85
C PRO A 117 2.29 -2.30 -31.61
N GLN A 118 1.06 -1.82 -31.83
CA GLN A 118 0.13 -1.47 -30.76
C GLN A 118 -0.99 -2.52 -30.66
N PRO A 119 -1.38 -2.95 -29.45
CA PRO A 119 -0.76 -2.62 -28.17
C PRO A 119 0.61 -3.28 -27.99
N TRP A 120 1.57 -2.56 -27.40
CA TRP A 120 2.85 -3.15 -27.01
C TRP A 120 2.73 -3.82 -25.65
N GLY A 121 2.78 -5.15 -25.63
CA GLY A 121 2.49 -5.93 -24.44
C GLY A 121 1.00 -5.91 -24.07
N ARG A 122 0.71 -6.01 -22.78
CA ARG A 122 -0.64 -6.17 -22.24
C ARG A 122 -0.91 -5.06 -21.22
N LYS A 123 -1.86 -4.18 -21.51
CA LYS A 123 -2.27 -3.14 -20.55
C LYS A 123 -2.82 -3.79 -19.28
N THR A 124 -2.18 -3.60 -18.13
CA THR A 124 -2.60 -4.23 -16.87
C THR A 124 -2.45 -3.26 -15.69
N GLU A 125 -3.23 -3.47 -14.63
CA GLU A 125 -2.94 -2.89 -13.33
C GLU A 125 -1.65 -3.49 -12.72
N GLY A 126 -1.27 -4.69 -13.14
CA GLY A 126 -0.05 -5.37 -12.73
C GLY A 126 0.05 -5.48 -11.22
N GLY A 127 1.23 -5.19 -10.67
CA GLY A 127 1.43 -5.13 -9.22
C GLY A 127 0.79 -3.93 -8.53
N ARG A 128 0.30 -2.91 -9.27
CA ARG A 128 -0.42 -1.78 -8.66
C ARG A 128 -1.74 -2.25 -8.04
N HIS A 129 -2.37 -3.28 -8.59
CA HIS A 129 -3.55 -3.91 -8.03
C HIS A 129 -3.38 -4.23 -6.53
N PHE A 130 -2.28 -4.87 -6.13
CA PHE A 130 -2.04 -5.23 -4.73
C PHE A 130 -1.83 -4.00 -3.84
N MET A 131 -1.21 -2.95 -4.36
CA MET A 131 -1.11 -1.67 -3.66
C MET A 131 -2.50 -1.04 -3.47
N THR A 132 -3.31 -0.94 -4.52
CA THR A 132 -4.67 -0.38 -4.43
C THR A 132 -5.58 -1.21 -3.53
N LEU A 133 -5.49 -2.54 -3.59
CA LEU A 133 -6.18 -3.44 -2.67
C LEU A 133 -5.75 -3.22 -1.21
N HIS A 134 -4.45 -3.01 -0.96
CA HIS A 134 -3.91 -2.79 0.37
C HIS A 134 -4.47 -1.53 1.06
N TYR A 135 -4.53 -0.38 0.36
CA TYR A 135 -4.95 0.89 1.00
C TYR A 135 -6.42 1.28 0.75
N THR A 136 -7.12 0.65 -0.22
CA THR A 136 -8.54 0.96 -0.51
C THR A 136 -9.46 -0.25 -0.57
N LEU A 137 -8.95 -1.48 -0.44
CA LEU A 137 -9.75 -2.70 -0.63
C LEU A 137 -10.53 -2.73 -1.97
N LEU A 138 -10.08 -1.97 -2.97
CA LEU A 138 -10.75 -1.75 -4.25
C LEU A 138 -12.16 -1.12 -4.15
N ALA A 139 -12.48 -0.49 -3.02
CA ALA A 139 -13.76 0.16 -2.74
C ALA A 139 -13.66 1.69 -2.72
N GLY A 140 -12.63 2.26 -3.39
CA GLY A 140 -12.41 3.70 -3.48
C GLY A 140 -12.32 4.37 -2.12
N ASN A 141 -13.04 5.49 -1.95
CA ASN A 141 -13.02 6.26 -0.70
C ASN A 141 -13.58 5.46 0.49
N THR A 142 -14.60 4.63 0.29
CA THR A 142 -15.18 3.81 1.37
C THR A 142 -14.14 2.85 1.95
N GLY A 143 -13.39 2.18 1.08
CA GLY A 143 -12.35 1.27 1.53
C GLY A 143 -11.13 2.00 2.11
N PHE A 144 -10.79 3.19 1.61
CA PHE A 144 -9.77 4.05 2.21
C PHE A 144 -10.05 4.38 3.70
N TRP A 145 -11.28 4.76 4.03
CA TRP A 145 -11.69 5.01 5.42
C TRP A 145 -11.77 3.72 6.24
N LEU A 146 -12.24 2.62 5.63
CA LEU A 146 -12.29 1.32 6.29
C LEU A 146 -10.89 0.83 6.68
N VAL A 147 -9.92 0.90 5.78
CA VAL A 147 -8.51 0.54 6.06
C VAL A 147 -7.96 1.40 7.18
N GLY A 148 -8.17 2.73 7.17
CA GLY A 148 -7.76 3.62 8.26
C GLY A 148 -8.33 3.20 9.62
N ALA A 149 -9.64 2.90 9.68
CA ALA A 149 -10.29 2.43 10.90
C ALA A 149 -9.74 1.07 11.38
N LEU A 150 -9.49 0.14 10.45
CA LEU A 150 -8.86 -1.15 10.74
C LEU A 150 -7.43 -0.99 11.27
N THR A 151 -6.67 -0.04 10.74
CA THR A 151 -5.29 0.23 11.20
C THR A 151 -5.25 0.83 12.60
N ILE A 152 -6.18 1.73 12.96
CA ILE A 152 -6.33 2.19 14.36
C ILE A 152 -6.74 1.02 15.27
N ALA A 153 -7.70 0.20 14.85
CA ALA A 153 -8.11 -0.98 15.61
C ALA A 153 -6.95 -1.97 15.81
N MET A 154 -6.09 -2.13 14.79
CA MET A 154 -4.86 -2.90 14.87
C MET A 154 -3.89 -2.29 15.87
N LEU A 155 -3.66 -0.97 15.85
CA LEU A 155 -2.77 -0.30 16.80
C LEU A 155 -3.24 -0.51 18.25
N VAL A 156 -4.55 -0.39 18.50
CA VAL A 156 -5.18 -0.71 19.79
C VAL A 156 -5.01 -2.20 20.14
N ALA A 157 -5.16 -3.11 19.19
CA ALA A 157 -4.97 -4.54 19.39
C ALA A 157 -3.51 -4.89 19.73
N LEU A 158 -2.53 -4.27 19.08
CA LEU A 158 -1.09 -4.44 19.36
C LEU A 158 -0.75 -3.95 20.77
N LEU A 159 -1.13 -2.72 21.10
CA LEU A 159 -0.85 -2.14 22.42
C LEU A 159 -1.56 -2.89 23.55
N SER A 160 -2.82 -3.30 23.36
CA SER A 160 -3.52 -4.15 24.32
C SER A 160 -2.91 -5.55 24.42
N GLY A 161 -2.38 -6.10 23.31
CA GLY A 161 -1.64 -7.36 23.28
C GLY A 161 -0.38 -7.33 24.15
N ILE A 162 0.40 -6.25 24.07
CA ILE A 162 1.58 -6.01 24.93
C ILE A 162 1.17 -6.03 26.41
N ILE A 163 0.07 -5.35 26.77
CA ILE A 163 -0.42 -5.31 28.16
C ILE A 163 -0.89 -6.70 28.64
N VAL A 164 -1.51 -7.49 27.76
CA VAL A 164 -2.04 -8.82 28.10
C VAL A 164 -0.93 -9.82 28.39
N HIS A 165 0.20 -9.68 27.70
CA HIS A 165 1.25 -10.69 27.63
C HIS A 165 2.45 -10.34 28.53
N LYS A 166 2.29 -10.62 29.84
CA LYS A 166 3.27 -10.32 30.91
C LYS A 166 4.64 -11.01 30.71
N ARG A 167 4.72 -12.08 29.91
CA ARG A 167 5.92 -12.92 29.74
C ARG A 167 6.31 -13.04 28.26
N ILE A 168 6.15 -11.96 27.50
CA ILE A 168 6.42 -11.91 26.04
C ILE A 168 7.75 -12.59 25.66
N PHE A 169 8.81 -12.35 26.42
CA PHE A 169 10.14 -12.90 26.13
C PHE A 169 10.35 -14.33 26.65
N LYS A 170 9.69 -14.75 27.74
CA LYS A 170 9.88 -16.09 28.32
C LYS A 170 9.12 -17.15 27.54
N ASP A 171 7.91 -16.83 27.10
CA ASP A 171 7.06 -17.77 26.38
C ASP A 171 7.46 -17.87 24.89
N PHE A 172 8.20 -16.88 24.37
CA PHE A 172 8.76 -16.88 23.00
C PHE A 172 9.70 -18.06 22.73
N PHE A 173 10.55 -18.44 23.70
CA PHE A 173 11.51 -19.54 23.54
C PHE A 173 10.89 -20.93 23.77
N THR A 174 9.62 -21.01 24.14
CA THR A 174 8.93 -22.29 24.39
C THR A 174 7.95 -22.62 23.28
N PHE A 175 8.44 -22.86 22.06
CA PHE A 175 7.60 -23.45 21.02
C PHE A 175 7.36 -24.93 21.31
N ARG A 176 6.09 -25.32 21.54
CA ARG A 176 5.72 -26.72 21.80
C ARG A 176 4.97 -27.29 20.59
N PRO A 177 5.65 -27.98 19.67
CA PRO A 177 5.01 -28.55 18.48
C PRO A 177 4.00 -29.64 18.87
N GLY A 178 2.82 -29.60 18.25
CA GLY A 178 1.77 -30.60 18.46
C GLY A 178 0.41 -30.17 17.90
N PRO A 179 -0.60 -31.05 17.88
CA PRO A 179 -1.95 -30.67 17.48
C PRO A 179 -2.68 -29.92 18.61
N GLY A 180 -3.45 -28.88 18.24
CA GLY A 180 -4.45 -28.26 19.13
C GLY A 180 -4.16 -26.83 19.58
N GLN A 181 -5.01 -26.32 20.49
CA GLN A 181 -5.07 -24.90 20.87
C GLN A 181 -3.74 -24.34 21.42
N ARG A 182 -2.95 -25.15 22.13
CA ARG A 182 -1.68 -24.69 22.72
C ARG A 182 -0.61 -24.41 21.66
N ALA A 183 -0.45 -25.30 20.68
CA ALA A 183 0.51 -25.09 19.59
C ALA A 183 0.13 -23.87 18.73
N TRP A 184 -1.18 -23.65 18.50
CA TRP A 184 -1.65 -22.44 17.83
C TRP A 184 -1.38 -21.17 18.65
N LEU A 185 -1.51 -21.24 19.98
CA LEU A 185 -1.21 -20.12 20.88
C LEU A 185 0.28 -19.79 20.85
N ASP A 186 1.13 -20.82 20.89
CA ASP A 186 2.58 -20.66 20.81
C ASP A 186 2.98 -20.08 19.43
N GLY A 187 2.36 -20.56 18.35
CA GLY A 187 2.56 -20.02 16.99
C GLY A 187 2.11 -18.57 16.85
N HIS A 188 0.93 -18.22 17.39
CA HIS A 188 0.44 -16.84 17.42
C HIS A 188 1.41 -15.94 18.18
N ASN A 189 1.82 -16.34 19.39
CA ASN A 189 2.79 -15.59 20.19
C ASN A 189 4.13 -15.43 19.49
N ALA A 190 4.68 -16.49 18.89
CA ALA A 190 5.95 -16.45 18.17
C ALA A 190 5.89 -15.47 16.98
N SER A 191 4.84 -15.57 16.15
CA SER A 191 4.64 -14.67 15.01
C SER A 191 4.41 -13.21 15.43
N ALA A 192 3.72 -12.99 16.55
CA ALA A 192 3.43 -11.67 17.10
C ALA A 192 4.68 -11.00 17.68
N VAL A 193 5.40 -11.68 18.58
CA VAL A 193 6.55 -11.09 19.29
C VAL A 193 7.71 -10.82 18.36
N LEU A 194 8.03 -11.78 17.46
CA LEU A 194 9.15 -11.65 16.53
C LEU A 194 9.02 -10.41 15.65
N THR A 195 7.80 -10.08 15.24
CA THR A 195 7.54 -8.99 14.28
C THR A 195 6.87 -7.78 14.90
N LEU A 196 6.74 -7.72 16.24
CA LEU A 196 6.07 -6.63 16.93
C LEU A 196 6.63 -5.23 16.58
N PRO A 197 7.96 -4.99 16.56
CA PRO A 197 8.49 -3.69 16.17
C PRO A 197 8.09 -3.30 14.75
N PHE A 198 8.18 -4.26 13.82
CA PHE A 198 7.77 -4.06 12.43
C PHE A 198 6.27 -3.77 12.30
N GLN A 199 5.42 -4.51 13.02
CA GLN A 199 3.97 -4.34 12.95
C GLN A 199 3.51 -3.00 13.54
N LEU A 200 4.12 -2.56 14.65
CA LEU A 200 3.88 -1.23 15.21
C LEU A 200 4.31 -0.13 14.24
N MET A 201 5.53 -0.27 13.69
CA MET A 201 6.05 0.66 12.69
C MET A 201 5.13 0.74 11.47
N ILE A 202 4.82 -0.39 10.82
CA ILE A 202 4.04 -0.40 9.58
C ILE A 202 2.60 0.09 9.78
N ALA A 203 1.96 -0.24 10.91
CA ALA A 203 0.62 0.24 11.22
C ALA A 203 0.62 1.76 11.45
N TYR A 204 1.60 2.28 12.19
CA TYR A 204 1.70 3.71 12.43
C TYR A 204 2.04 4.48 11.15
N THR A 205 3.04 4.04 10.38
CA THR A 205 3.43 4.70 9.15
C THR A 205 2.34 4.65 8.08
N GLY A 206 1.50 3.61 8.05
CA GLY A 206 0.36 3.52 7.14
C GLY A 206 -0.71 4.58 7.40
N LEU A 207 -0.96 4.92 8.66
CA LEU A 207 -1.81 6.06 9.04
C LEU A 207 -1.11 7.39 8.75
N ALA A 208 0.20 7.44 8.99
CA ALA A 208 1.01 8.62 8.76
C ALA A 208 0.96 9.07 7.30
N ILE A 209 0.98 8.18 6.30
CA ILE A 209 0.91 8.57 4.87
C ILE A 209 -0.25 9.52 4.55
N PHE A 210 -1.40 9.33 5.20
CA PHE A 210 -2.62 10.11 4.93
C PHE A 210 -3.07 10.95 6.13
N TYR A 211 -2.12 11.45 6.93
CA TYR A 211 -2.43 12.08 8.21
C TYR A 211 -3.38 13.28 8.10
N THR A 212 -3.24 14.11 7.07
CA THR A 212 -4.15 15.27 6.84
C THR A 212 -5.56 14.84 6.46
N SER A 213 -5.71 13.67 5.83
CA SER A 213 -7.01 13.12 5.46
C SER A 213 -7.71 12.52 6.68
N TYR A 214 -7.01 11.72 7.48
CA TYR A 214 -7.60 11.10 8.67
C TYR A 214 -7.77 12.06 9.85
N MET A 215 -6.91 13.07 9.97
CA MET A 215 -6.88 14.02 11.09
C MET A 215 -6.75 15.47 10.57
N PRO A 216 -7.82 16.02 9.95
CA PRO A 216 -7.79 17.34 9.32
C PRO A 216 -7.90 18.51 10.32
N ALA A 217 -8.29 18.25 11.58
CA ALA A 217 -8.57 19.30 12.56
C ALA A 217 -7.39 20.28 12.79
N PRO A 218 -6.13 19.82 12.94
CA PRO A 218 -4.99 20.72 13.10
C PRO A 218 -4.78 21.64 11.89
N LEU A 219 -4.88 21.09 10.68
CA LEU A 219 -4.76 21.86 9.43
C LEU A 219 -5.84 22.94 9.35
N ARG A 220 -7.10 22.55 9.58
CA ARG A 220 -8.25 23.48 9.52
C ARG A 220 -8.19 24.55 10.59
N ALA A 221 -7.64 24.23 11.76
CA ALA A 221 -7.52 25.17 12.86
C ALA A 221 -6.45 26.24 12.63
N VAL A 222 -5.40 25.94 11.88
CA VAL A 222 -4.30 26.89 11.59
C VAL A 222 -4.52 27.62 10.26
N TYR A 223 -4.97 26.91 9.21
CA TYR A 223 -5.09 27.44 7.85
C TYR A 223 -6.53 27.62 7.34
N GLY A 224 -7.55 27.23 8.11
CA GLY A 224 -8.95 27.29 7.72
C GLY A 224 -9.41 26.09 6.86
N GLU A 225 -10.72 26.04 6.56
CA GLU A 225 -11.35 24.91 5.84
C GLU A 225 -10.79 24.66 4.42
N GLN A 226 -10.30 25.72 3.74
CA GLN A 226 -9.68 25.63 2.41
C GLN A 226 -8.16 25.82 2.47
N GLY A 227 -7.56 25.64 3.65
CA GLY A 227 -6.17 25.95 3.94
C GLY A 227 -5.12 25.01 3.35
N LEU A 228 -5.52 23.90 2.74
CA LEU A 228 -4.58 22.85 2.28
C LEU A 228 -3.54 23.39 1.29
N ALA A 229 -3.97 24.16 0.30
CA ALA A 229 -3.08 24.71 -0.72
C ALA A 229 -2.08 25.71 -0.13
N GLN A 230 -2.54 26.54 0.82
CA GLN A 230 -1.68 27.49 1.52
C GLN A 230 -0.66 26.75 2.40
N TRP A 231 -1.10 25.76 3.17
CA TRP A 231 -0.21 24.93 3.99
C TRP A 231 0.85 24.20 3.16
N GLN A 232 0.48 23.64 2.00
CA GLN A 232 1.44 23.04 1.07
C GLN A 232 2.44 24.06 0.52
N ALA A 233 1.99 25.28 0.21
CA ALA A 233 2.86 26.36 -0.23
C ALA A 233 3.82 26.81 0.88
N ASP A 234 3.38 26.85 2.13
CA ASP A 234 4.21 27.19 3.28
C ASP A 234 5.31 26.15 3.51
N LEU A 235 4.97 24.86 3.49
CA LEU A 235 5.95 23.78 3.54
C LEU A 235 6.94 23.88 2.36
N ALA A 236 6.44 24.08 1.14
CA ALA A 236 7.31 24.21 -0.03
C ALA A 236 8.27 25.41 0.07
N ARG A 237 7.81 26.54 0.63
CA ARG A 237 8.69 27.71 0.87
C ARG A 237 9.80 27.44 1.88
N GLU A 238 9.55 26.58 2.87
CA GLU A 238 10.59 26.11 3.79
C GLU A 238 11.63 25.25 3.05
N ALA A 239 11.17 24.39 2.13
CA ALA A 239 12.04 23.57 1.28
C ALA A 239 12.88 24.39 0.29
N ASP A 240 12.28 25.41 -0.33
CA ASP A 240 12.84 26.22 -1.43
C ASP A 240 13.67 27.42 -0.94
N SER A 241 14.03 27.47 0.36
CA SER A 241 14.92 28.49 0.91
C SER A 241 16.33 28.50 0.28
N GLY A 242 16.64 27.55 -0.62
CA GLY A 242 17.74 27.60 -1.58
C GLY A 242 17.27 27.69 -3.05
N GLN A 243 17.36 28.91 -3.63
CA GLN A 243 17.35 29.19 -5.08
C GLN A 243 16.14 28.73 -5.92
N ALA A 244 14.93 29.19 -5.58
CA ALA A 244 13.84 29.27 -6.57
C ALA A 244 13.90 30.59 -7.35
N GLY A 245 14.62 30.61 -8.48
CA GLY A 245 14.55 31.72 -9.43
C GLY A 245 13.12 31.85 -9.97
N ARG A 246 12.47 33.01 -9.77
CA ARG A 246 11.20 33.31 -10.45
C ARG A 246 11.45 33.32 -11.95
N LEU A 247 10.71 32.46 -12.66
CA LEU A 247 10.65 32.48 -14.12
C LEU A 247 10.29 33.89 -14.62
N PRO A 248 11.08 34.51 -15.52
CA PRO A 248 10.66 35.74 -16.17
C PRO A 248 9.40 35.50 -17.00
N ALA A 249 8.54 36.51 -17.08
CA ALA A 249 7.34 36.47 -17.88
C ALA A 249 7.70 36.55 -19.38
N ARG A 250 7.49 35.45 -20.10
CA ARG A 250 7.32 35.30 -21.57
C ARG A 250 8.39 35.92 -22.49
N PRO A 251 9.24 35.09 -23.11
CA PRO A 251 9.57 35.23 -24.53
C PRO A 251 8.47 34.57 -25.39
N ALA A 252 8.21 35.09 -26.59
CA ALA A 252 7.53 34.35 -27.64
C ALA A 252 8.43 33.19 -28.12
N LEU A 253 7.84 32.13 -28.69
CA LEU A 253 8.61 31.07 -29.36
C LEU A 253 9.56 31.73 -30.37
N GLN A 254 10.87 31.51 -30.23
CA GLN A 254 11.86 32.08 -31.16
C GLN A 254 11.73 31.43 -32.54
N ALA A 255 12.10 32.18 -33.59
CA ALA A 255 12.18 31.66 -34.95
C ALA A 255 13.38 30.70 -35.08
N GLY A 256 13.16 29.43 -34.78
CA GLY A 256 14.09 28.32 -34.90
C GLY A 256 13.35 26.98 -34.78
N PRO A 257 14.01 25.83 -35.02
CA PRO A 257 13.40 24.55 -34.75
C PRO A 257 12.96 24.50 -33.28
N PRO A 258 11.70 24.13 -32.98
CA PRO A 258 11.17 24.27 -31.64
C PRO A 258 11.99 23.44 -30.65
N VAL A 259 12.26 23.99 -29.47
CA VAL A 259 13.15 23.37 -28.45
C VAL A 259 12.74 21.94 -28.10
N ARG A 260 11.43 21.63 -28.13
CA ARG A 260 10.88 20.27 -27.95
C ARG A 260 11.26 19.24 -29.01
N GLU A 261 11.81 19.65 -30.16
CA GLU A 261 12.38 18.74 -31.16
C GLU A 261 13.90 18.53 -30.96
N GLN A 262 14.51 19.31 -30.06
CA GLN A 262 15.94 19.27 -29.70
C GLN A 262 16.13 18.68 -28.29
N LEU A 263 15.45 17.57 -27.98
CA LEU A 263 15.48 16.98 -26.64
C LEU A 263 16.83 16.37 -26.28
N GLY A 264 17.63 15.87 -27.24
CA GLY A 264 18.92 15.24 -26.96
C GLY A 264 19.91 16.17 -26.25
N PRO A 265 20.22 17.37 -26.77
CA PRO A 265 21.07 18.34 -26.09
C PRO A 265 20.60 18.71 -24.67
N LEU A 266 19.28 18.85 -24.46
CA LEU A 266 18.72 19.13 -23.14
C LEU A 266 18.94 17.96 -22.18
N VAL A 267 18.72 16.72 -22.66
CA VAL A 267 18.95 15.50 -21.89
C VAL A 267 20.42 15.38 -21.48
N LEU A 268 21.36 15.61 -22.41
CA LEU A 268 22.79 15.61 -22.11
C LEU A 268 23.17 16.68 -21.08
N THR A 269 22.64 17.89 -21.23
CA THR A 269 22.86 19.00 -20.28
C THR A 269 22.35 18.65 -18.89
N ALA A 270 21.14 18.09 -18.81
CA ALA A 270 20.56 17.66 -17.54
C ALA A 270 21.31 16.50 -16.90
N GLN A 271 21.74 15.51 -17.70
CA GLN A 271 22.52 14.38 -17.20
C GLN A 271 23.87 14.83 -16.63
N ALA A 272 24.54 15.79 -17.29
CA ALA A 272 25.77 16.38 -16.80
C ALA A 272 25.55 17.20 -15.51
N ALA A 273 24.50 18.02 -15.46
CA ALA A 273 24.21 18.85 -14.30
C ALA A 273 23.75 18.05 -13.07
N LEU A 274 23.03 16.95 -13.29
CA LEU A 274 22.50 16.08 -12.23
C LEU A 274 23.43 14.90 -11.91
N SER A 275 24.52 14.72 -12.67
CA SER A 275 25.44 13.58 -12.57
C SER A 275 24.72 12.22 -12.57
N SER A 276 23.61 12.11 -13.31
CA SER A 276 22.77 10.91 -13.34
C SER A 276 22.04 10.76 -14.68
N PRO A 277 21.86 9.52 -15.19
CA PRO A 277 21.11 9.28 -16.42
C PRO A 277 19.68 9.83 -16.37
N ALA A 278 19.14 10.27 -17.51
CA ALA A 278 17.73 10.68 -17.57
C ALA A 278 16.81 9.45 -17.57
N ARG A 279 15.76 9.49 -16.76
CA ARG A 279 14.71 8.46 -16.70
C ARG A 279 13.45 8.85 -17.45
N MET A 280 13.10 10.14 -17.41
CA MET A 280 11.84 10.63 -17.95
C MET A 280 12.01 12.06 -18.45
N ILE A 281 11.41 12.35 -19.60
CA ILE A 281 11.24 13.69 -20.14
C ILE A 281 9.75 14.03 -20.08
N MET A 282 9.41 15.16 -19.50
CA MET A 282 8.05 15.69 -19.47
C MET A 282 8.03 17.02 -20.23
N VAL A 283 7.18 17.13 -21.25
CA VAL A 283 6.90 18.37 -21.97
C VAL A 283 5.49 18.81 -21.61
N GLU A 284 5.36 19.87 -20.82
CA GLU A 284 4.07 20.44 -20.45
C GLU A 284 3.66 21.50 -21.48
N ARG A 285 2.40 21.45 -21.94
CA ARG A 285 1.83 22.40 -22.92
C ARG A 285 2.69 22.52 -24.19
N PRO A 286 3.03 21.41 -24.86
CA PRO A 286 3.81 21.43 -26.10
C PRO A 286 3.21 22.39 -27.13
N GLY A 287 4.04 23.26 -27.71
CA GLY A 287 3.63 24.21 -28.75
C GLY A 287 2.79 25.39 -28.26
N GLN A 288 2.59 25.54 -26.95
CA GLN A 288 1.74 26.57 -26.35
C GLN A 288 2.53 27.53 -25.46
N ALA A 289 1.90 28.64 -25.07
CA ALA A 289 2.51 29.58 -24.14
C ALA A 289 2.80 28.92 -22.78
N ARG A 290 4.00 29.21 -22.24
CA ARG A 290 4.55 28.60 -21.01
C ARG A 290 4.84 27.10 -21.17
N GLU A 291 5.24 26.67 -22.37
CA GLU A 291 5.81 25.35 -22.60
C GLU A 291 7.00 25.13 -21.65
N ARG A 292 7.03 23.96 -21.00
CA ARG A 292 8.06 23.61 -20.01
C ARG A 292 8.58 22.21 -20.29
N ILE A 293 9.89 22.07 -20.33
CA ILE A 293 10.55 20.76 -20.50
C ILE A 293 11.24 20.40 -19.20
N SER A 294 10.82 19.30 -18.58
CA SER A 294 11.40 18.80 -17.33
C SER A 294 12.06 17.46 -17.57
N ILE A 295 13.35 17.36 -17.24
CA ILE A 295 14.12 16.13 -17.31
C ILE A 295 14.35 15.62 -15.90
N TYR A 296 13.87 14.40 -15.64
CA TYR A 296 14.00 13.72 -14.37
C TYR A 296 15.15 12.74 -14.44
N ALA A 297 16.10 12.88 -13.52
CA ALA A 297 17.18 11.91 -13.37
C ALA A 297 16.65 10.57 -12.86
N GLN A 298 17.38 9.52 -13.20
CA GLN A 298 17.26 8.23 -12.56
C GLN A 298 17.78 8.38 -11.11
N PRO A 299 17.02 7.97 -10.09
CA PRO A 299 17.57 7.98 -8.74
C PRO A 299 18.74 6.99 -8.68
N ASP A 300 19.86 7.39 -8.07
CA ASP A 300 21.03 6.52 -7.91
C ASP A 300 20.66 5.28 -7.07
N PRO A 301 20.78 4.06 -7.62
CA PRO A 301 20.49 2.83 -6.90
C PRO A 301 21.32 2.64 -5.62
N GLU A 302 22.57 3.14 -5.58
CA GLU A 302 23.42 3.06 -4.40
C GLU A 302 22.98 4.06 -3.33
N GLN A 303 22.67 5.29 -3.73
CA GLN A 303 22.12 6.30 -2.83
C GLN A 303 20.77 5.87 -2.25
N MET A 304 19.86 5.31 -3.06
CA MET A 304 18.59 4.73 -2.60
C MET A 304 18.77 3.56 -1.63
N ARG A 305 19.90 2.84 -1.71
CA ARG A 305 20.20 1.76 -0.74
C ARG A 305 20.64 2.30 0.61
N ARG A 306 21.39 3.40 0.63
CA ARG A 306 22.02 3.96 1.84
C ARG A 306 21.19 5.04 2.53
N GLN A 307 20.35 5.76 1.79
CA GLN A 307 19.64 6.93 2.30
C GLN A 307 18.13 6.69 2.35
N LEU A 308 17.53 7.05 3.49
CA LEU A 308 16.09 7.09 3.69
C LEU A 308 15.47 8.37 3.11
N THR A 309 16.25 9.30 2.58
CA THR A 309 15.78 10.50 1.86
C THR A 309 16.63 10.62 0.60
N SER A 310 16.00 10.68 -0.57
CA SER A 310 16.71 10.82 -1.85
C SER A 310 15.68 11.17 -2.93
N PRO A 311 15.48 12.45 -3.23
CA PRO A 311 14.68 12.85 -4.36
C PRO A 311 15.49 12.60 -5.63
N ALA A 312 14.85 12.05 -6.66
CA ALA A 312 15.42 12.08 -8.00
C ALA A 312 15.59 13.54 -8.41
N GLY A 313 16.82 13.93 -8.76
CA GLY A 313 17.09 15.28 -9.24
C GLY A 313 16.25 15.58 -10.49
N ARG A 314 15.85 16.83 -10.66
CA ARG A 314 15.21 17.28 -11.90
C ARG A 314 15.80 18.59 -12.37
N MET A 315 15.91 18.73 -13.68
CA MET A 315 16.27 19.97 -14.33
C MET A 315 15.13 20.41 -15.22
N VAL A 316 14.79 21.69 -15.13
CA VAL A 316 13.71 22.30 -15.90
C VAL A 316 14.31 23.29 -16.88
N PHE A 317 13.81 23.25 -18.11
CA PHE A 317 14.12 24.18 -19.18
C PHE A 317 12.86 24.93 -19.62
N ASP A 318 13.07 26.17 -20.03
CA ASP A 318 12.05 26.99 -20.69
C ASP A 318 11.83 26.47 -22.13
N GLY A 319 10.57 26.24 -22.52
CA GLY A 319 10.24 25.65 -23.82
C GLY A 319 10.41 26.59 -25.02
N ALA A 320 10.60 27.90 -24.80
CA ALA A 320 10.81 28.87 -25.87
C ALA A 320 12.30 29.12 -26.16
N SER A 321 13.13 29.17 -25.12
CA SER A 321 14.57 29.49 -25.21
C SER A 321 15.49 28.30 -24.99
N GLY A 322 15.01 27.22 -24.37
CA GLY A 322 15.86 26.11 -23.91
C GLY A 322 16.74 26.47 -22.72
N ALA A 323 16.59 27.66 -22.13
CA ALA A 323 17.39 28.08 -20.98
C ALA A 323 17.00 27.30 -19.70
N PRO A 324 17.96 26.94 -18.84
CA PRO A 324 17.68 26.29 -17.57
C PRO A 324 16.96 27.25 -16.62
N VAL A 325 15.88 26.75 -16.02
CA VAL A 325 14.97 27.51 -15.15
C VAL A 325 15.15 27.11 -13.69
N LEU A 326 15.31 25.81 -13.45
CA LEU A 326 15.38 25.23 -12.12
C LEU A 326 16.27 24.00 -12.17
N LEU A 327 17.23 23.96 -11.27
CA LEU A 327 18.02 22.77 -10.95
C LEU A 327 17.68 22.35 -9.53
N ALA A 328 16.88 21.29 -9.38
CA ALA A 328 16.57 20.72 -8.08
C ALA A 328 17.45 19.48 -7.86
N ALA A 329 18.61 19.69 -7.25
CA ALA A 329 19.54 18.64 -6.83
C ALA A 329 19.08 18.02 -5.51
N GLY A 330 17.95 17.31 -5.53
CA GLY A 330 17.54 16.39 -4.46
C GLY A 330 17.66 16.87 -3.01
N GLN A 331 17.06 18.02 -2.66
CA GLN A 331 17.04 18.53 -1.27
C GLN A 331 16.09 17.71 -0.37
N PRO A 332 16.42 17.48 0.91
CA PRO A 332 15.54 16.79 1.85
C PRO A 332 14.24 17.56 2.08
N ALA A 333 13.13 16.85 2.25
CA ALA A 333 11.84 17.49 2.49
C ALA A 333 11.85 18.28 3.82
N PRO A 334 11.14 19.42 3.90
CA PRO A 334 11.01 20.22 5.13
C PRO A 334 10.35 19.41 6.26
N ASP A 335 9.51 18.44 5.91
CA ASP A 335 8.90 17.46 6.79
C ASP A 335 9.63 16.09 6.75
N ALA A 336 10.97 16.11 6.80
CA ALA A 336 11.81 14.91 6.69
C ALA A 336 11.37 13.71 7.55
N ALA A 337 10.82 13.94 8.74
CA ALA A 337 10.29 12.87 9.59
C ALA A 337 9.09 12.13 8.94
N HIS A 338 8.19 12.86 8.28
CA HIS A 338 7.08 12.29 7.54
C HIS A 338 7.57 11.56 6.29
N GLU A 339 8.52 12.13 5.54
CA GLU A 339 9.15 11.48 4.38
C GLU A 339 9.79 10.13 4.77
N VAL A 340 10.50 10.09 5.91
CA VAL A 340 11.08 8.85 6.44
C VAL A 340 9.99 7.83 6.77
N MET A 341 8.89 8.25 7.41
CA MET A 341 7.75 7.36 7.70
C MET A 341 7.12 6.78 6.43
N GLU A 342 6.91 7.61 5.40
CA GLU A 342 6.38 7.17 4.11
C GLU A 342 7.31 6.12 3.49
N ARG A 343 8.62 6.40 3.41
CA ARG A 343 9.61 5.49 2.81
C ARG A 343 9.81 4.21 3.60
N LEU A 344 9.74 4.28 4.93
CA LEU A 344 9.66 3.09 5.79
C LEU A 344 8.43 2.26 5.42
N HIS A 345 7.27 2.87 5.19
CA HIS A 345 6.08 2.11 4.82
C HIS A 345 6.18 1.48 3.42
N VAL A 346 6.62 2.23 2.41
CA VAL A 346 6.65 1.77 1.01
C VAL A 346 7.86 0.92 0.64
N ALA A 347 8.83 0.76 1.56
CA ALA A 347 10.03 -0.06 1.39
C ALA A 347 10.84 0.27 0.12
N THR A 348 10.99 1.56 -0.19
CA THR A 348 11.73 2.04 -1.37
C THR A 348 13.24 2.12 -1.16
N TYR A 349 13.73 1.74 0.03
CA TYR A 349 15.14 1.80 0.42
C TYR A 349 15.76 0.42 0.61
N GLY A 350 17.10 0.35 0.73
CA GLY A 350 17.86 -0.87 1.06
C GLY A 350 17.78 -2.04 0.05
N GLY A 351 17.19 -1.82 -1.12
CA GLY A 351 17.19 -2.75 -2.24
C GLY A 351 16.46 -4.07 -1.96
N TRP A 352 16.92 -5.16 -2.58
CA TRP A 352 16.23 -6.46 -2.55
C TRP A 352 16.21 -7.12 -1.17
N THR A 353 17.25 -6.92 -0.34
CA THR A 353 17.32 -7.49 1.01
C THR A 353 16.18 -6.95 1.88
N ILE A 354 15.97 -5.64 1.88
CA ILE A 354 14.86 -5.00 2.61
C ILE A 354 13.51 -5.45 2.04
N LYS A 355 13.36 -5.57 0.71
CA LYS A 355 12.12 -6.07 0.12
C LYS A 355 11.74 -7.47 0.62
N TRP A 356 12.69 -8.40 0.65
CA TRP A 356 12.44 -9.74 1.16
C TRP A 356 12.20 -9.76 2.68
N LEU A 357 12.90 -8.92 3.45
CA LEU A 357 12.65 -8.79 4.88
C LEU A 357 11.22 -8.26 5.15
N TYR A 358 10.80 -7.21 4.43
CA TYR A 358 9.44 -6.66 4.52
C TYR A 358 8.39 -7.69 4.09
N PHE A 359 8.67 -8.47 3.05
CA PHE A 359 7.80 -9.57 2.63
C PHE A 359 7.63 -10.61 3.74
N LEU A 360 8.73 -11.07 4.35
CA LEU A 360 8.72 -12.06 5.43
C LEU A 360 8.02 -11.52 6.69
N CYS A 361 8.32 -10.30 7.10
CA CYS A 361 7.68 -9.65 8.25
C CYS A 361 6.19 -9.39 8.01
N GLY A 362 5.82 -8.96 6.80
CA GLY A 362 4.42 -8.79 6.41
C GLY A 362 3.66 -10.13 6.36
N MET A 363 4.27 -11.17 5.83
CA MET A 363 3.68 -12.53 5.83
C MET A 363 3.52 -13.08 7.24
N ALA A 364 4.49 -12.84 8.13
CA ALA A 364 4.38 -13.18 9.55
C ALA A 364 3.24 -12.40 10.23
N GLY A 365 3.01 -11.14 9.87
CA GLY A 365 1.83 -10.36 10.28
C GLY A 365 0.51 -10.96 9.80
N ALA A 366 0.44 -11.38 8.53
CA ALA A 366 -0.73 -12.09 7.98
C ALA A 366 -0.98 -13.41 8.71
N ILE A 367 0.06 -14.19 8.99
CA ILE A 367 -0.01 -15.44 9.78
C ILE A 367 -0.44 -15.17 11.21
N MET A 368 0.01 -14.08 11.83
CA MET A 368 -0.41 -13.69 13.18
C MET A 368 -1.92 -13.40 13.22
N MET A 369 -2.45 -12.65 12.24
CA MET A 369 -3.89 -12.38 12.11
C MET A 369 -4.69 -13.66 11.85
N ALA A 370 -4.22 -14.49 10.91
CA ALA A 370 -4.82 -15.77 10.57
C ALA A 370 -4.84 -16.73 11.77
N SER A 371 -3.72 -16.87 12.48
CA SER A 371 -3.62 -17.73 13.65
C SER A 371 -4.50 -17.24 14.80
N GLY A 372 -4.64 -15.92 15.00
CA GLY A 372 -5.58 -15.34 15.97
C GLY A 372 -7.04 -15.68 15.67
N ALA A 373 -7.46 -15.56 14.41
CA ALA A 373 -8.82 -15.90 13.98
C ALA A 373 -9.11 -17.42 14.07
N ILE A 374 -8.13 -18.26 13.72
CA ILE A 374 -8.21 -19.72 13.88
C ILE A 374 -8.27 -20.10 15.36
N LEU A 375 -7.44 -19.47 16.22
CA LEU A 375 -7.46 -19.68 17.66
C LEU A 375 -8.81 -19.34 18.28
N PHE A 376 -9.42 -18.24 17.85
CA PHE A 376 -10.76 -17.87 18.27
C PHE A 376 -11.75 -18.98 17.92
N ALA A 377 -11.79 -19.41 16.66
CA ALA A 377 -12.67 -20.49 16.20
C ALA A 377 -12.44 -21.79 16.97
N LEU A 378 -11.19 -22.22 17.17
CA LEU A 378 -10.84 -23.43 17.92
C LEU A 378 -11.25 -23.34 19.40
N LYS A 379 -11.04 -22.18 20.03
CA LYS A 379 -11.44 -21.96 21.43
C LYS A 379 -12.95 -22.02 21.57
N ARG A 380 -13.70 -21.40 20.65
CA ARG A 380 -15.18 -21.40 20.65
C ARG A 380 -15.77 -22.75 20.28
N ARG A 381 -15.11 -23.54 19.42
CA ARG A 381 -15.47 -24.94 19.17
C ARG A 381 -15.27 -25.82 20.40
N ASN A 382 -14.20 -25.60 21.18
CA ASN A 382 -13.92 -26.38 22.39
C ASN A 382 -14.77 -25.96 23.59
N LYS A 383 -15.05 -24.66 23.73
CA LYS A 383 -15.86 -24.06 24.81
C LYS A 383 -16.74 -22.94 24.23
N PRO A 384 -17.94 -23.28 23.73
CA PRO A 384 -18.92 -22.29 23.28
C PRO A 384 -19.36 -21.38 24.43
N GLU A 385 -19.36 -20.07 24.20
CA GLU A 385 -19.75 -19.07 25.22
C GLU A 385 -21.16 -18.47 24.96
N TYR A 386 -21.87 -18.93 23.93
CA TYR A 386 -23.28 -18.55 23.65
C TYR A 386 -23.54 -17.04 23.55
N GLU A 387 -22.56 -16.31 23.03
CA GLU A 387 -22.54 -14.85 22.93
C GLU A 387 -23.75 -14.28 22.14
N PHE A 388 -24.28 -15.07 21.21
CA PHE A 388 -25.38 -14.69 20.32
C PHE A 388 -26.66 -15.51 20.54
N GLY A 389 -26.79 -16.21 21.67
CA GLY A 389 -27.96 -17.05 21.95
C GLY A 389 -28.15 -18.13 20.87
N ALA A 390 -29.36 -18.25 20.32
CA ALA A 390 -29.69 -19.23 19.27
C ALA A 390 -28.85 -19.05 17.98
N ALA A 391 -28.41 -17.83 17.67
CA ALA A 391 -27.62 -17.53 16.47
C ALA A 391 -26.12 -17.90 16.62
N THR A 392 -25.67 -18.35 17.79
CA THR A 392 -24.24 -18.60 18.07
C THR A 392 -23.62 -19.62 17.11
N GLN A 393 -24.33 -20.71 16.80
CA GLN A 393 -23.82 -21.75 15.90
C GLN A 393 -23.69 -21.25 14.45
N ALA A 394 -24.65 -20.44 13.98
CA ALA A 394 -24.57 -19.80 12.68
C ALA A 394 -23.38 -18.82 12.61
N PHE A 395 -23.17 -18.02 13.66
CA PHE A 395 -22.02 -17.12 13.75
C PHE A 395 -20.67 -17.86 13.75
N TYR A 396 -20.55 -18.98 14.47
CA TYR A 396 -19.32 -19.78 14.45
C TYR A 396 -19.07 -20.43 13.09
N ARG A 397 -20.13 -20.92 12.42
CA ARG A 397 -20.00 -21.44 11.06
C ARG A 397 -19.61 -20.35 10.05
N LEU A 398 -20.18 -19.15 10.19
CA LEU A 398 -19.79 -17.99 9.39
C LEU A 398 -18.33 -17.60 9.66
N THR A 399 -17.91 -17.60 10.92
CA THR A 399 -16.51 -17.34 11.31
C THR A 399 -15.54 -18.33 10.65
N ASP A 400 -15.90 -19.62 10.62
CA ASP A 400 -15.11 -20.64 9.95
C ASP A 400 -15.04 -20.42 8.42
N ALA A 401 -16.16 -20.08 7.79
CA ALA A 401 -16.20 -19.78 6.36
C ALA A 401 -15.39 -18.52 6.00
N LEU A 402 -15.50 -17.46 6.82
CA LEU A 402 -14.73 -16.23 6.68
C LEU A 402 -13.23 -16.48 6.89
N ASN A 403 -12.84 -17.35 7.84
CA ASN A 403 -11.45 -17.74 8.01
C ASN A 403 -10.89 -18.42 6.74
N VAL A 404 -11.63 -19.37 6.16
CA VAL A 404 -11.22 -20.05 4.93
C VAL A 404 -11.09 -19.05 3.78
N ALA A 405 -12.10 -18.19 3.58
CA ALA A 405 -12.13 -17.22 2.48
C ALA A 405 -11.06 -16.12 2.63
N ALA A 406 -10.81 -15.63 3.84
CA ALA A 406 -9.82 -14.59 4.10
C ALA A 406 -8.37 -15.09 3.97
N ILE A 407 -8.14 -16.39 4.18
CA ILE A 407 -6.78 -16.97 4.21
C ILE A 407 -6.52 -17.77 2.93
N ALA A 408 -7.22 -18.89 2.73
CA ALA A 408 -7.04 -19.73 1.54
C ALA A 408 -7.66 -19.09 0.30
N GLY A 409 -8.87 -18.54 0.44
CA GLY A 409 -9.59 -17.86 -0.63
C GLY A 409 -8.87 -16.63 -1.16
N ALA A 410 -8.24 -15.85 -0.29
CA ALA A 410 -7.42 -14.69 -0.69
C ALA A 410 -6.22 -15.11 -1.54
N CYS A 411 -5.47 -16.15 -1.12
CA CYS A 411 -4.38 -16.71 -1.91
C CYS A 411 -4.87 -17.26 -3.27
N LEU A 412 -6.03 -17.92 -3.30
CA LEU A 412 -6.66 -18.40 -4.53
C LEU A 412 -7.02 -17.26 -5.48
N ALA A 413 -7.60 -16.19 -4.96
CA ALA A 413 -7.93 -15.00 -5.74
C ALA A 413 -6.66 -14.35 -6.30
N CYS A 414 -5.59 -14.24 -5.49
CA CYS A 414 -4.31 -13.70 -5.94
C CYS A 414 -3.76 -14.46 -7.15
N ILE A 415 -3.72 -15.80 -7.13
CA ILE A 415 -3.23 -16.56 -8.29
C ILE A 415 -4.18 -16.47 -9.49
N ALA A 416 -5.50 -16.43 -9.26
CA ALA A 416 -6.49 -16.26 -10.31
C ALA A 416 -6.34 -14.93 -11.07
N TYR A 417 -5.86 -13.87 -10.41
CA TYR A 417 -5.54 -12.59 -11.05
C TYR A 417 -4.42 -12.73 -12.11
N PHE A 418 -3.39 -13.55 -11.84
CA PHE A 418 -2.33 -13.83 -12.82
C PHE A 418 -2.87 -14.65 -14.00
N TYR A 419 -3.79 -15.59 -13.73
CA TYR A 419 -4.48 -16.35 -14.79
C TYR A 419 -5.34 -15.45 -15.66
N ALA A 420 -6.13 -14.56 -15.05
CA ALA A 420 -6.95 -13.59 -15.76
C ALA A 420 -6.10 -12.74 -16.71
N ASN A 421 -4.93 -12.29 -16.27
CA ASN A 421 -4.01 -11.54 -17.11
C ASN A 421 -3.54 -12.32 -18.35
N ARG A 422 -3.37 -13.65 -18.27
CA ARG A 422 -3.00 -14.47 -19.44
C ARG A 422 -4.20 -14.85 -20.32
N LEU A 423 -5.34 -15.16 -19.72
CA LEU A 423 -6.51 -15.64 -20.45
C LEU A 423 -7.36 -14.54 -21.11
N ILE A 424 -7.37 -13.32 -20.55
CA ILE A 424 -8.09 -12.19 -21.14
C ILE A 424 -7.29 -11.63 -22.33
N PRO A 425 -7.86 -11.50 -23.54
CA PRO A 425 -7.16 -10.98 -24.72
C PRO A 425 -6.44 -9.63 -24.48
N ALA A 426 -5.31 -9.41 -25.17
CA ALA A 426 -4.47 -8.23 -24.96
C ALA A 426 -5.10 -6.94 -25.50
N ASP A 427 -5.94 -7.07 -26.53
CA ASP A 427 -6.65 -6.04 -27.27
C ASP A 427 -8.03 -5.71 -26.67
N LEU A 428 -8.52 -6.49 -25.70
CA LEU A 428 -9.82 -6.27 -25.07
C LEU A 428 -9.87 -4.89 -24.38
N PRO A 429 -10.81 -4.01 -24.75
CA PRO A 429 -10.97 -2.72 -24.09
C PRO A 429 -11.26 -2.87 -22.59
N GLY A 430 -10.52 -2.14 -21.76
CA GLY A 430 -10.69 -2.20 -20.30
C GLY A 430 -10.30 -3.54 -19.67
N ARG A 431 -9.40 -4.32 -20.30
CA ARG A 431 -8.93 -5.61 -19.79
C ARG A 431 -8.40 -5.56 -18.35
N ASP A 432 -7.75 -4.45 -17.98
CA ASP A 432 -7.23 -4.16 -16.65
C ASP A 432 -8.33 -4.19 -15.57
N ILE A 433 -9.51 -3.67 -15.89
CA ILE A 433 -10.69 -3.75 -15.01
C ILE A 433 -11.22 -5.18 -14.93
N TRP A 434 -11.18 -5.94 -16.04
CA TRP A 434 -11.60 -7.34 -16.04
C TRP A 434 -10.70 -8.25 -15.19
N GLU A 435 -9.38 -8.00 -15.18
CA GLU A 435 -8.44 -8.68 -14.28
C GLU A 435 -8.85 -8.49 -12.81
N ILE A 436 -9.20 -7.25 -12.42
CA ILE A 436 -9.68 -6.95 -11.05
C ILE A 436 -11.01 -7.65 -10.75
N ARG A 437 -11.95 -7.66 -11.71
CA ARG A 437 -13.24 -8.34 -11.55
C ARG A 437 -13.05 -9.84 -11.36
N ALA A 438 -12.15 -10.47 -12.11
CA ALA A 438 -11.84 -11.89 -11.97
C ALA A 438 -11.32 -12.21 -10.55
N PHE A 439 -10.40 -11.38 -10.03
CA PHE A 439 -9.93 -11.49 -8.64
C PHE A 439 -11.10 -11.44 -7.64
N MET A 440 -11.95 -10.42 -7.74
CA MET A 440 -13.11 -10.23 -6.84
C MET A 440 -14.12 -11.37 -6.94
N LEU A 441 -14.42 -11.83 -8.15
CA LEU A 441 -15.35 -12.94 -8.39
C LEU A 441 -14.82 -14.25 -7.81
N VAL A 442 -13.54 -14.58 -8.03
CA VAL A 442 -12.94 -15.80 -7.46
C VAL A 442 -12.91 -15.71 -5.94
N TRP A 443 -12.63 -14.54 -5.37
CA TRP A 443 -12.67 -14.36 -3.92
C TRP A 443 -14.09 -14.55 -3.36
N LEU A 444 -15.12 -13.97 -4.00
CA LEU A 444 -16.52 -14.16 -3.63
C LEU A 444 -16.96 -15.63 -3.76
N LEU A 445 -16.58 -16.30 -4.86
CA LEU A 445 -16.85 -17.72 -5.06
C LEU A 445 -16.15 -18.59 -4.03
N SER A 446 -14.95 -18.20 -3.58
CA SER A 446 -14.25 -18.89 -2.49
C SER A 446 -15.01 -18.78 -1.16
N LEU A 447 -15.66 -17.65 -0.88
CA LEU A 447 -16.51 -17.48 0.29
C LEU A 447 -17.79 -18.31 0.17
N ALA A 448 -18.47 -18.24 -0.98
CA ALA A 448 -19.66 -19.05 -1.25
C ALA A 448 -19.35 -20.55 -1.09
N HIS A 449 -18.23 -21.00 -1.64
CA HIS A 449 -17.72 -22.35 -1.47
C HIS A 449 -17.50 -22.72 0.01
N ALA A 450 -16.86 -21.84 0.79
CA ALA A 450 -16.60 -22.08 2.21
C ALA A 450 -17.88 -22.13 3.07
N CYS A 451 -18.94 -21.41 2.69
CA CYS A 451 -20.25 -21.48 3.34
C CYS A 451 -20.96 -22.82 3.07
N LEU A 452 -20.87 -23.32 1.83
CA LEU A 452 -21.55 -24.52 1.38
C LEU A 452 -20.84 -25.82 1.77
N ARG A 453 -19.51 -25.78 1.92
CA ARG A 453 -18.69 -26.95 2.29
C ARG A 453 -18.48 -27.06 3.80
N ALA A 454 -18.13 -28.28 4.24
CA ALA A 454 -17.59 -28.48 5.58
C ALA A 454 -16.24 -27.75 5.68
N PRO A 455 -15.97 -27.00 6.77
CA PRO A 455 -14.77 -26.17 6.87
C PRO A 455 -13.47 -26.91 6.56
N GLU A 456 -13.35 -28.16 7.03
CA GLU A 456 -12.14 -28.96 6.86
C GLU A 456 -11.87 -29.33 5.39
N ARG A 457 -12.93 -29.61 4.63
CA ARG A 457 -12.84 -29.83 3.18
C ARG A 457 -12.56 -28.54 2.43
N ALA A 458 -13.24 -27.44 2.83
CA ALA A 458 -13.07 -26.15 2.19
C ALA A 458 -11.62 -25.67 2.22
N TRP A 459 -10.93 -25.81 3.37
CA TRP A 459 -9.50 -25.53 3.49
C TRP A 459 -8.65 -26.34 2.51
N THR A 460 -8.88 -27.65 2.48
CA THR A 460 -8.13 -28.59 1.64
C THR A 460 -8.34 -28.31 0.15
N GLU A 461 -9.59 -28.15 -0.27
CA GLU A 461 -9.98 -27.95 -1.67
C GLU A 461 -9.43 -26.63 -2.21
N GLN A 462 -9.55 -25.54 -1.44
CA GLN A 462 -9.02 -24.24 -1.86
C GLN A 462 -7.50 -24.23 -1.94
N PHE A 463 -6.78 -24.76 -0.93
CA PHE A 463 -5.32 -24.84 -1.03
C PHE A 463 -4.84 -25.78 -2.14
N ALA A 464 -5.53 -26.89 -2.40
CA ALA A 464 -5.20 -27.78 -3.51
C ALA A 464 -5.43 -27.07 -4.86
N CYS A 465 -6.51 -26.30 -5.00
CA CYS A 465 -6.78 -25.49 -6.18
C CYS A 465 -5.70 -24.42 -6.38
N THR A 466 -5.37 -23.65 -5.33
CA THR A 466 -4.29 -22.65 -5.37
C THR A 466 -2.96 -23.28 -5.73
N ALA A 467 -2.64 -24.45 -5.17
CA ALA A 467 -1.42 -25.19 -5.49
C ALA A 467 -1.34 -25.55 -6.97
N LEU A 468 -2.42 -26.13 -7.51
CA LEU A 468 -2.51 -26.51 -8.91
C LEU A 468 -2.33 -25.29 -9.82
N LEU A 469 -3.02 -24.19 -9.55
CA LEU A 469 -2.92 -22.97 -10.34
C LEU A 469 -1.51 -22.39 -10.28
N CYS A 470 -0.88 -22.35 -9.11
CA CYS A 470 0.51 -21.89 -8.98
C CYS A 470 1.49 -22.75 -9.79
N LEU A 471 1.34 -24.08 -9.75
CA LEU A 471 2.22 -25.00 -10.48
C LEU A 471 2.03 -24.92 -12.00
N LEU A 472 0.80 -24.68 -12.47
CA LEU A 472 0.49 -24.59 -13.89
C LEU A 472 0.68 -23.18 -14.48
N LEU A 473 0.94 -22.15 -13.65
CA LEU A 473 1.08 -20.78 -14.13
C LEU A 473 2.19 -20.60 -15.19
N PRO A 474 3.41 -21.16 -15.03
CA PRO A 474 4.46 -21.03 -16.04
C PRO A 474 4.11 -21.73 -17.36
N VAL A 475 3.38 -22.86 -17.28
CA VAL A 475 2.91 -23.60 -18.46
C VAL A 475 1.89 -22.77 -19.24
N LEU A 476 0.95 -22.14 -18.54
CA LEU A 476 0.00 -21.21 -19.14
C LEU A 476 0.74 -20.00 -19.77
N ASN A 477 1.73 -19.45 -19.08
CA ASN A 477 2.51 -18.32 -19.59
C ASN A 477 3.21 -18.67 -20.90
N ALA A 478 3.89 -19.82 -20.94
CA ALA A 478 4.57 -20.32 -22.12
C ALA A 478 3.59 -20.55 -23.28
N GLY A 479 2.44 -21.15 -23.02
CA GLY A 479 1.42 -21.42 -24.04
C GLY A 479 0.78 -20.16 -24.63
N VAL A 480 0.65 -19.08 -23.85
CA VAL A 480 -0.01 -17.83 -24.31
C VAL A 480 0.96 -16.82 -24.89
N THR A 481 2.14 -16.66 -24.28
CA THR A 481 3.08 -15.58 -24.62
C THR A 481 4.34 -16.08 -25.33
N GLY A 482 4.58 -17.40 -25.34
CA GLY A 482 5.86 -17.98 -25.75
C GLY A 482 7.01 -17.72 -24.77
N GLN A 483 6.79 -16.97 -23.69
CA GLN A 483 7.80 -16.65 -22.69
C GLN A 483 7.78 -17.67 -21.56
N HIS A 484 8.96 -18.05 -21.06
CA HIS A 484 9.12 -19.05 -20.01
C HIS A 484 10.40 -18.79 -19.20
N VAL A 485 10.48 -19.36 -17.99
CA VAL A 485 11.60 -19.20 -17.04
C VAL A 485 13.01 -19.32 -17.67
N ILE A 486 13.25 -20.32 -18.52
CA ILE A 486 14.56 -20.52 -19.17
C ILE A 486 14.85 -19.38 -20.16
N GLY A 487 13.86 -18.98 -20.96
CA GLY A 487 14.01 -17.89 -21.93
C GLY A 487 14.20 -16.54 -21.26
N TYR A 488 13.60 -16.31 -20.08
CA TYR A 488 13.89 -15.14 -19.26
C TYR A 488 15.33 -15.14 -18.75
N ALA A 489 15.82 -16.28 -18.25
CA ALA A 489 17.19 -16.39 -17.74
C ALA A 489 18.23 -16.15 -18.84
N GLN A 490 18.02 -16.71 -20.05
CA GLN A 490 18.89 -16.49 -21.21
C GLN A 490 18.96 -15.02 -21.65
N ARG A 491 17.88 -14.26 -21.45
CA ARG A 491 17.81 -12.83 -21.75
C ARG A 491 18.21 -11.93 -20.57
N HIS A 492 18.70 -12.52 -19.47
CA HIS A 492 19.01 -11.83 -18.22
C HIS A 492 17.80 -11.09 -17.59
N GLU A 493 16.57 -11.49 -17.93
CA GLU A 493 15.31 -10.95 -17.39
C GLU A 493 14.94 -11.61 -16.05
N TRP A 494 15.87 -11.58 -15.09
CA TRP A 494 15.75 -12.32 -13.82
C TRP A 494 14.50 -12.00 -13.02
N GLN A 495 13.98 -10.77 -13.10
CA GLN A 495 12.77 -10.39 -12.37
C GLN A 495 11.54 -11.18 -12.82
N ALA A 496 11.38 -11.41 -14.12
CA ALA A 496 10.27 -12.19 -14.66
C ALA A 496 10.43 -13.68 -14.32
N ALA A 497 11.65 -14.21 -14.45
CA ALA A 497 11.96 -15.59 -14.05
C ALA A 497 11.65 -15.84 -12.56
N LEU A 498 12.01 -14.91 -11.68
CA LEU A 498 11.77 -15.03 -10.24
C LEU A 498 10.29 -15.03 -9.88
N VAL A 499 9.42 -14.38 -10.66
CA VAL A 499 7.97 -14.45 -10.44
C VAL A 499 7.46 -15.88 -10.65
N GLU A 500 7.88 -16.54 -11.74
CA GLU A 500 7.48 -17.92 -12.02
C GLU A 500 8.05 -18.91 -11.00
N VAL A 501 9.34 -18.79 -10.66
CA VAL A 501 9.97 -19.64 -9.64
C VAL A 501 9.26 -19.46 -8.29
N THR A 502 8.91 -18.22 -7.93
CA THR A 502 8.17 -17.94 -6.70
C THR A 502 6.78 -18.58 -6.72
N ALA A 503 6.05 -18.48 -7.83
CA ALA A 503 4.77 -19.17 -8.00
C ALA A 503 4.92 -20.69 -7.83
N LEU A 504 5.92 -21.33 -8.44
CA LEU A 504 6.18 -22.76 -8.28
C LEU A 504 6.48 -23.15 -6.82
N MET A 505 7.32 -22.37 -6.13
CA MET A 505 7.62 -22.59 -4.71
C MET A 505 6.35 -22.52 -3.84
N PHE A 506 5.50 -21.50 -4.05
CA PHE A 506 4.22 -21.40 -3.36
C PHE A 506 3.26 -22.53 -3.75
N GLY A 507 3.29 -22.99 -4.99
CA GLY A 507 2.56 -24.17 -5.45
C GLY A 507 2.91 -25.43 -4.64
N GLY A 508 4.21 -25.69 -4.45
CA GLY A 508 4.70 -26.77 -3.61
C GLY A 508 4.30 -26.62 -2.13
N LEU A 509 4.41 -25.39 -1.59
CA LEU A 509 3.97 -25.09 -0.22
C LEU A 509 2.48 -25.37 -0.02
N PHE A 510 1.62 -24.88 -0.92
CA PHE A 510 0.18 -25.08 -0.83
C PHE A 510 -0.22 -26.54 -1.06
N ALA A 511 0.49 -27.28 -1.93
CA ALA A 511 0.31 -28.72 -2.10
C ALA A 511 0.63 -29.47 -0.79
N GLY A 512 1.74 -29.13 -0.14
CA GLY A 512 2.12 -29.69 1.16
C GLY A 512 1.10 -29.37 2.26
N LEU A 513 0.58 -28.14 2.29
CA LEU A 513 -0.48 -27.73 3.22
C LEU A 513 -1.77 -28.52 2.98
N ALA A 514 -2.24 -28.62 1.73
CA ALA A 514 -3.43 -29.38 1.38
C ALA A 514 -3.28 -30.87 1.74
N TRP A 515 -2.12 -31.47 1.47
CA TRP A 515 -1.82 -32.86 1.84
C TRP A 515 -1.82 -33.08 3.35
N ARG A 516 -1.22 -32.16 4.12
CA ARG A 516 -1.21 -32.24 5.58
C ARG A 516 -2.61 -32.10 6.17
N LEU A 517 -3.43 -31.19 5.64
CA LEU A 517 -4.81 -30.97 6.08
C LEU A 517 -5.71 -32.19 5.80
N ARG A 518 -5.53 -32.87 4.66
CA ARG A 518 -6.24 -34.12 4.33
C ARG A 518 -6.02 -35.24 5.35
N ARG A 519 -4.86 -35.26 6.00
CA ARG A 519 -4.47 -36.30 6.97
C ARG A 519 -5.01 -36.07 8.38
N ILE A 520 -5.62 -34.91 8.67
CA ILE A 520 -6.10 -34.60 10.02
C ILE A 520 -7.47 -35.26 10.23
N PRO A 521 -7.60 -36.22 11.18
CA PRO A 521 -8.88 -36.89 11.41
C PRO A 521 -9.95 -35.92 11.92
N HIS A 522 -11.11 -35.92 11.27
CA HIS A 522 -12.21 -35.03 11.61
C HIS A 522 -13.04 -35.64 12.75
N LYS A 523 -12.95 -35.05 13.94
CA LYS A 523 -13.82 -35.42 15.07
C LYS A 523 -15.04 -34.51 15.08
N THR A 524 -16.21 -35.06 14.75
CA THR A 524 -17.50 -34.42 14.99
C THR A 524 -17.76 -34.35 16.49
N ARG A 525 -17.84 -33.14 17.06
CA ARG A 525 -18.07 -32.94 18.50
C ARG A 525 -19.48 -32.39 18.73
N LYS A 526 -20.20 -32.95 19.71
CA LYS A 526 -21.55 -32.52 20.07
C LYS A 526 -21.55 -31.08 20.58
N ALA A 527 -22.57 -30.31 20.19
CA ALA A 527 -22.81 -28.98 20.71
C ALA A 527 -23.19 -29.05 22.20
N PRO A 528 -22.50 -28.33 23.10
CA PRO A 528 -22.88 -28.22 24.51
C PRO A 528 -24.16 -27.38 24.68
N ARG A 529 -24.75 -27.32 25.88
CA ARG A 529 -26.00 -26.56 26.12
C ARG A 529 -25.79 -25.04 26.17
N PRO A 530 -26.78 -24.24 25.73
CA PRO A 530 -26.72 -22.79 25.78
C PRO A 530 -26.65 -22.24 27.21
N VAL A 531 -25.78 -21.24 27.43
CA VAL A 531 -25.72 -20.45 28.66
C VAL A 531 -26.18 -19.03 28.33
N ALA A 532 -27.10 -18.48 29.12
CA ALA A 532 -27.63 -17.14 28.91
C ALA A 532 -26.62 -16.05 29.33
N LEU A 533 -26.44 -15.03 28.50
CA LEU A 533 -25.67 -13.84 28.85
C LEU A 533 -26.43 -12.96 29.87
N PRO A 534 -25.72 -12.19 30.72
CA PRO A 534 -26.34 -11.18 31.58
C PRO A 534 -27.09 -10.11 30.77
N ARG A 535 -28.27 -9.70 31.27
CA ARG A 535 -29.07 -8.60 30.67
C ARG A 535 -28.25 -7.31 30.62
N GLY A 536 -28.29 -6.59 29.49
CA GLY A 536 -27.64 -5.28 29.32
C GLY A 536 -26.15 -5.30 28.93
N TYR A 537 -25.49 -6.47 28.89
CA TYR A 537 -24.08 -6.58 28.51
C TYR A 537 -23.77 -5.95 27.13
N ARG A 538 -24.63 -6.21 26.13
CA ARG A 538 -24.45 -5.71 24.76
C ARG A 538 -24.47 -4.19 24.68
N TRP A 539 -25.39 -3.54 25.38
CA TRP A 539 -25.49 -2.09 25.44
C TRP A 539 -24.30 -1.44 26.14
N GLN A 540 -23.76 -2.09 27.18
CA GLN A 540 -22.54 -1.62 27.85
C GLN A 540 -21.31 -1.70 26.94
N VAL A 541 -21.18 -2.80 26.18
CA VAL A 541 -20.11 -2.95 25.20
C VAL A 541 -20.24 -1.93 24.08
N LEU A 542 -21.44 -1.77 23.51
CA LEU A 542 -21.70 -0.80 22.45
C LEU A 542 -21.41 0.63 22.92
N GLY A 543 -21.89 1.03 24.10
CA GLY A 543 -21.63 2.35 24.66
C GLY A 543 -20.14 2.62 24.87
N ARG A 544 -19.37 1.62 25.34
CA ARG A 544 -17.91 1.74 25.47
C ARG A 544 -17.20 1.82 24.13
N ALA A 545 -17.63 1.04 23.14
CA ALA A 545 -17.07 1.09 21.80
C ALA A 545 -17.33 2.45 21.14
N LEU A 546 -18.55 2.97 21.20
CA LEU A 546 -18.89 4.31 20.69
C LEU A 546 -18.09 5.41 21.41
N CYS A 547 -17.96 5.31 22.73
CA CYS A 547 -17.16 6.24 23.52
C CYS A 547 -15.67 6.21 23.12
N ALA A 548 -15.11 5.01 22.94
CA ALA A 548 -13.73 4.84 22.51
C ALA A 548 -13.51 5.37 21.09
N VAL A 549 -14.42 5.09 20.16
CA VAL A 549 -14.32 5.50 18.76
C VAL A 549 -14.55 7.00 18.61
N LEU A 550 -15.74 7.50 18.94
CA LEU A 550 -16.12 8.90 18.70
C LEU A 550 -15.45 9.85 19.67
N GLY A 551 -15.49 9.52 20.96
CA GLY A 551 -14.91 10.37 22.00
C GLY A 551 -13.38 10.35 21.98
N GLY A 552 -12.76 9.20 21.69
CA GLY A 552 -11.31 9.13 21.49
C GLY A 552 -10.85 9.96 20.28
N TYR A 553 -11.60 9.92 19.18
CA TYR A 553 -11.29 10.73 18.00
C TYR A 553 -11.42 12.24 18.28
N ALA A 554 -12.49 12.65 18.96
CA ALA A 554 -12.71 14.04 19.35
C ALA A 554 -11.60 14.57 20.26
N LEU A 555 -11.25 13.83 21.32
CA LEU A 555 -10.16 14.19 22.23
C LEU A 555 -8.82 14.34 21.49
N SER A 556 -8.50 13.37 20.63
CA SER A 556 -7.22 13.37 19.90
C SER A 556 -7.15 14.51 18.89
N SER A 557 -8.24 14.80 18.19
CA SER A 557 -8.34 15.91 17.24
C SER A 557 -8.16 17.27 17.93
N LEU A 558 -8.78 17.47 19.09
CA LEU A 558 -8.66 18.71 19.86
C LEU A 558 -7.26 18.87 20.43
N ALA A 559 -6.69 17.81 20.99
CA ALA A 559 -5.34 17.89 21.54
C ALA A 559 -4.28 18.11 20.45
N ALA A 560 -4.43 17.48 19.29
CA ALA A 560 -3.60 17.76 18.11
C ALA A 560 -3.74 19.20 17.61
N THR A 561 -4.96 19.75 17.65
CA THR A 561 -5.23 21.16 17.31
C THR A 561 -4.53 22.11 18.28
N LEU A 562 -4.58 21.81 19.58
CA LEU A 562 -3.85 22.58 20.60
C LEU A 562 -2.35 22.56 20.31
N LEU A 563 -1.77 21.38 20.07
CA LEU A 563 -0.35 21.24 19.73
C LEU A 563 0.04 22.04 18.49
N ALA A 564 -0.77 21.97 17.42
CA ALA A 564 -0.48 22.71 16.18
C ALA A 564 -0.51 24.23 16.36
N ARG A 565 -1.28 24.75 17.32
CA ARG A 565 -1.32 26.19 17.65
C ARG A 565 -0.27 26.62 18.66
N THR A 566 0.11 25.75 19.60
CA THR A 566 1.05 26.13 20.66
C THR A 566 2.50 25.91 20.27
N LEU A 567 2.82 24.90 19.46
CA LEU A 567 4.20 24.63 19.03
C LEU A 567 4.87 25.83 18.32
N PRO A 568 4.19 26.58 17.43
CA PRO A 568 4.80 27.74 16.78
C PRO A 568 5.09 28.92 17.71
N LEU A 569 4.46 28.96 18.90
CA LEU A 569 4.65 30.05 19.87
C LEU A 569 6.05 30.04 20.49
N SER A 570 6.76 28.91 20.46
CA SER A 570 8.11 28.78 21.02
C SER A 570 9.23 29.17 20.05
N THR A 571 8.89 29.75 18.88
CA THR A 571 9.78 30.08 17.72
C THR A 571 10.62 28.93 17.14
N ALA A 572 10.59 27.74 17.75
CA ALA A 572 11.35 26.57 17.33
C ALA A 572 10.71 25.79 16.16
N THR A 573 9.49 26.13 15.73
CA THR A 573 8.74 25.37 14.72
C THR A 573 7.82 26.31 13.93
N SER A 574 7.70 26.12 12.62
CA SER A 574 6.75 26.87 11.80
C SER A 574 5.30 26.42 12.04
N PRO A 575 4.29 27.24 11.72
CA PRO A 575 2.88 26.82 11.74
C PRO A 575 2.62 25.57 10.89
N ALA A 576 3.29 25.47 9.74
CA ALA A 576 3.17 24.34 8.84
C ALA A 576 3.67 23.04 9.49
N MET A 577 4.81 23.08 10.18
CA MET A 577 5.35 21.95 10.94
C MET A 577 4.55 21.64 12.21
N GLY A 578 3.97 22.65 12.86
CA GLY A 578 3.04 22.44 13.97
C GLY A 578 1.84 21.56 13.58
N VAL A 579 1.27 21.79 12.38
CA VAL A 579 0.20 20.95 11.82
C VAL A 579 0.68 19.50 11.59
N VAL A 580 1.88 19.33 11.00
CA VAL A 580 2.47 17.99 10.76
C VAL A 580 2.62 17.23 12.07
N ILE A 581 3.28 17.82 13.07
CA ILE A 581 3.56 17.18 14.37
C ILE A 581 2.26 16.85 15.10
N GLY A 582 1.33 17.81 15.18
CA GLY A 582 0.05 17.64 15.84
C GLY A 582 -0.76 16.50 15.22
N SER A 583 -0.89 16.48 13.89
CA SER A 583 -1.64 15.42 13.20
C SER A 583 -0.98 14.04 13.32
N LEU A 584 0.35 13.93 13.25
CA LEU A 584 1.02 12.63 13.41
C LEU A 584 0.84 12.06 14.83
N LEU A 585 1.04 12.89 15.87
CA LEU A 585 0.87 12.46 17.27
C LEU A 585 -0.56 12.03 17.60
N SER A 586 -1.56 12.60 16.91
CA SER A 586 -2.98 12.33 17.15
C SER A 586 -3.34 10.83 17.06
N PHE A 587 -2.66 10.05 16.23
CA PHE A 587 -2.94 8.62 16.09
C PHE A 587 -2.55 7.83 17.34
N LEU A 588 -1.40 8.16 17.94
CA LEU A 588 -0.96 7.56 19.20
C LEU A 588 -1.89 7.99 20.34
N MET A 589 -2.25 9.27 20.39
CA MET A 589 -3.20 9.79 21.37
C MET A 589 -4.55 9.06 21.27
N TYR A 590 -5.01 8.80 20.06
CA TYR A 590 -6.27 8.10 19.82
C TYR A 590 -6.22 6.65 20.30
N ALA A 591 -5.16 5.91 19.97
CA ALA A 591 -4.99 4.55 20.46
C ALA A 591 -4.93 4.49 22.00
N LEU A 592 -4.21 5.42 22.63
CA LEU A 592 -4.13 5.52 24.09
C LEU A 592 -5.47 5.88 24.74
N ALA A 593 -6.24 6.80 24.14
CA ALA A 593 -7.58 7.15 24.60
C ALA A 593 -8.53 5.94 24.52
N ALA A 594 -8.47 5.16 23.43
CA ALA A 594 -9.25 3.94 23.29
C ALA A 594 -8.91 2.90 24.37
N LEU A 595 -7.62 2.67 24.65
CA LEU A 595 -7.19 1.79 25.74
C LEU A 595 -7.69 2.29 27.10
N TRP A 596 -7.62 3.60 27.34
CA TRP A 596 -8.09 4.22 28.57
C TRP A 596 -9.60 4.04 28.77
N VAL A 597 -10.40 4.15 27.71
CA VAL A 597 -11.87 3.94 27.78
C VAL A 597 -12.22 2.54 28.27
N PHE A 598 -11.45 1.52 27.88
CA PHE A 598 -11.64 0.14 28.35
C PHE A 598 -10.97 -0.15 29.70
N ALA A 599 -9.91 0.59 30.05
CA ALA A 599 -9.23 0.47 31.33
C ALA A 599 -10.04 1.09 32.49
N ALA A 600 -10.60 2.29 32.30
CA ALA A 600 -11.23 3.08 33.35
C ALA A 600 -12.73 2.79 33.54
N ARG A 601 -13.20 2.90 34.79
CA ARG A 601 -14.61 2.64 35.15
C ARG A 601 -15.55 3.75 34.67
N ARG A 602 -15.20 5.01 34.98
CA ARG A 602 -15.94 6.23 34.61
C ARG A 602 -15.25 6.97 33.45
N ALA A 603 -14.74 6.22 32.48
CA ALA A 603 -13.96 6.79 31.37
C ALA A 603 -14.76 7.85 30.61
N TRP A 604 -16.06 7.62 30.39
CA TRP A 604 -16.95 8.54 29.68
C TRP A 604 -16.98 9.94 30.31
N LEU A 605 -17.08 10.03 31.65
CA LEU A 605 -17.16 11.31 32.36
C LEU A 605 -15.86 12.10 32.22
N TRP A 606 -14.72 11.44 32.40
CA TRP A 606 -13.42 12.08 32.23
C TRP A 606 -13.10 12.41 30.77
N LEU A 607 -13.55 11.59 29.82
CA LEU A 607 -13.40 11.86 28.40
C LEU A 607 -14.19 13.11 28.02
N VAL A 608 -15.44 13.26 28.49
CA VAL A 608 -16.23 14.47 28.26
C VAL A 608 -15.56 15.69 28.88
N LEU A 609 -15.12 15.61 30.14
CA LEU A 609 -14.44 16.73 30.82
C LEU A 609 -13.15 17.15 30.13
N THR A 610 -12.30 16.19 29.75
CA THR A 610 -11.02 16.48 29.06
C THR A 610 -11.25 17.02 27.65
N THR A 611 -12.24 16.49 26.92
CA THR A 611 -12.63 16.99 25.60
C THR A 611 -13.18 18.42 25.71
N ALA A 612 -14.04 18.70 26.70
CA ALA A 612 -14.60 20.04 26.93
C ALA A 612 -13.51 21.05 27.32
N ALA A 613 -12.58 20.67 28.21
CA ALA A 613 -11.45 21.51 28.57
C ALA A 613 -10.54 21.79 27.37
N ALA A 614 -10.23 20.78 26.56
CA ALA A 614 -9.43 20.95 25.35
C ALA A 614 -10.14 21.84 24.32
N ALA A 615 -11.46 21.72 24.16
CA ALA A 615 -12.25 22.58 23.29
C ALA A 615 -12.26 24.04 23.78
N ALA A 616 -12.42 24.27 25.09
CA ALA A 616 -12.38 25.61 25.67
C ALA A 616 -11.01 26.27 25.46
N LEU A 617 -9.91 25.53 25.69
CA LEU A 617 -8.55 26.01 25.42
C LEU A 617 -8.33 26.30 23.93
N ALA A 618 -8.79 25.43 23.04
CA ALA A 618 -8.65 25.63 21.59
C ALA A 618 -9.42 26.86 21.11
N TRP A 619 -10.60 27.10 21.69
CA TRP A 619 -11.40 28.29 21.42
C TRP A 619 -10.76 29.57 21.94
N MET A 620 -10.17 29.55 23.15
CA MET A 620 -9.41 30.69 23.69
C MET A 620 -8.24 31.06 22.78
N LEU A 621 -7.46 30.06 22.35
CA LEU A 621 -6.34 30.24 21.40
C LEU A 621 -6.76 30.67 20.00
N GLN A 622 -8.05 30.62 19.65
CA GLN A 622 -8.56 31.14 18.37
C GLN A 622 -8.77 32.66 18.40
N ARG A 623 -8.93 33.23 19.59
CA ARG A 623 -9.27 34.65 19.79
C ARG A 623 -8.08 35.53 20.14
N SER A 624 -7.00 34.92 20.63
CA SER A 624 -5.67 35.51 20.75
C SER A 624 -4.96 35.49 19.40
#